data_AF-A0A534S6F9-F1
#
_entry.id   AF-A0A534S6F9-F1
#
_cell.length_a   1.000
_cell.length_b   1.000
_cell.length_c   1.000
_cell.angle_alpha   90.00
_cell.angle_beta   90.00
_cell.angle_gamma   90.00
#
_symmetry.space_group_name_H-M   'P 1'
#
loop_
_entity.id
_entity.type
_entity.pdbx_description
1 polymer ?
#
loop_
_entity_poly.entity_id
_entity_poly.type
_entity_poly.pdbx_seq_one_letter_code
_entity_poly.pdbx_strand_id
1 'polypeptide(L)'
;PPNNTIRFTDVPKLNVRVDRGMTHDGLGKYVSTRVKKARGSTADIVKILRDTGTDVVVNYLPVGSEMATKWYVEQVLEAGCAFVNCIPVFIASQPSTIVHRVLTTLFRERGVRLDRTYQLNFGGNMDFYNMLERERLESKKISKTGAVTSQLDYALPAEAIHVGPSDYVPWLTDRKWAYIRLEGTTFGNVPLNVEAKMEVWDSPNSAGVVIDAVRCAKLALDRGTGGPLEGPAAYLMKTPPRQYTDDQARRLLEEFIGRSADSPMPSTSTSVPARRALHRLARRTALRARRPGGSQPESETRLARDAEAEDEGSA
;
A
#
# COMPACT_ATOMS: atom_id res chain seq x y z
N PRO A 1 1.66 -19.52 -19.05
CA PRO A 1 1.36 -18.11 -19.43
C PRO A 1 0.56 -17.40 -18.34
N PRO A 2 0.95 -16.16 -18.01
CA PRO A 2 1.80 -15.84 -16.87
C PRO A 2 1.22 -16.15 -15.49
N ASN A 3 -0.08 -16.41 -15.36
CA ASN A 3 -0.70 -16.87 -14.12
C ASN A 3 -0.25 -18.31 -13.85
N ASN A 4 0.29 -18.55 -12.65
CA ASN A 4 0.99 -19.79 -12.33
C ASN A 4 0.84 -20.19 -10.86
N THR A 5 -0.30 -19.83 -10.25
CA THR A 5 -0.64 -20.28 -8.89
C THR A 5 -1.09 -21.74 -8.86
N ILE A 6 -1.03 -22.33 -7.68
CA ILE A 6 -1.48 -23.70 -7.44
C ILE A 6 -2.98 -23.83 -7.73
N ARG A 7 -3.36 -24.86 -8.48
CA ARG A 7 -4.78 -25.22 -8.66
C ARG A 7 -5.19 -26.06 -7.45
N PHE A 8 -6.07 -25.51 -6.62
CA PHE A 8 -6.63 -26.21 -5.46
C PHE A 8 -8.13 -26.51 -5.63
N THR A 9 -8.78 -25.96 -6.67
CA THR A 9 -10.17 -26.24 -7.02
C THR A 9 -10.40 -26.02 -8.50
N ASP A 10 -11.46 -26.62 -9.01
CA ASP A 10 -12.02 -26.31 -10.32
C ASP A 10 -12.97 -25.11 -10.20
N VAL A 11 -12.90 -24.20 -11.18
CA VAL A 11 -13.76 -23.02 -11.21
C VAL A 11 -14.80 -23.24 -12.32
N PRO A 12 -16.10 -23.28 -12.01
CA PRO A 12 -17.13 -23.41 -13.02
C PRO A 12 -17.15 -22.19 -13.94
N LYS A 13 -17.72 -22.33 -15.13
CA LYS A 13 -17.87 -21.20 -16.04
C LYS A 13 -18.88 -20.21 -15.46
N LEU A 14 -18.39 -19.06 -15.00
CA LEU A 14 -19.21 -18.03 -14.36
C LEU A 14 -19.97 -17.13 -15.35
N ASN A 15 -19.72 -17.27 -16.65
CA ASN A 15 -20.25 -16.40 -17.71
C ASN A 15 -19.96 -14.90 -17.49
N VAL A 16 -18.91 -14.58 -16.73
CA VAL A 16 -18.41 -13.21 -16.55
C VAL A 16 -17.36 -12.92 -17.61
N ARG A 17 -17.57 -11.84 -18.36
CA ARG A 17 -16.62 -11.36 -19.36
C ARG A 17 -15.52 -10.53 -18.69
N VAL A 18 -14.27 -10.67 -19.15
CA VAL A 18 -13.18 -9.76 -18.78
C VAL A 18 -13.21 -8.55 -19.72
N ASP A 19 -13.51 -7.38 -19.17
CA ASP A 19 -13.55 -6.13 -19.93
C ASP A 19 -12.20 -5.40 -19.97
N ARG A 20 -12.02 -4.58 -21.00
CA ARG A 20 -10.78 -3.83 -21.23
C ARG A 20 -10.69 -2.63 -20.28
N GLY A 21 -9.97 -2.80 -19.17
CA GLY A 21 -9.73 -1.71 -18.22
C GLY A 21 -8.71 -0.66 -18.69
N MET A 22 -8.61 0.47 -18.00
CA MET A 22 -7.56 1.47 -18.23
C MET A 22 -6.18 0.91 -17.87
N THR A 23 -5.16 1.19 -18.70
CA THR A 23 -3.79 0.67 -18.47
C THR A 23 -2.93 1.62 -17.65
N HIS A 24 -2.88 2.91 -17.98
CA HIS A 24 -1.92 3.88 -17.40
C HIS A 24 -0.52 3.27 -17.14
N ASP A 25 -0.01 3.38 -15.91
CA ASP A 25 1.24 2.86 -15.38
C ASP A 25 1.13 1.40 -14.84
N GLY A 26 0.03 0.73 -15.20
CA GLY A 26 -0.30 -0.68 -14.94
C GLY A 26 0.66 -1.71 -15.54
N LEU A 27 1.43 -1.32 -16.56
CA LEU A 27 2.31 -2.23 -17.30
C LEU A 27 3.76 -1.76 -17.22
N GLY A 28 4.52 -2.36 -16.30
CA GLY A 28 5.95 -2.07 -16.10
C GLY A 28 6.84 -2.58 -17.24
N LYS A 29 8.11 -2.14 -17.22
CA LYS A 29 9.11 -2.45 -18.26
C LYS A 29 9.24 -3.95 -18.45
N TYR A 30 9.48 -4.70 -17.36
CA TYR A 30 9.65 -6.15 -17.45
C TYR A 30 8.37 -6.88 -17.85
N VAL A 31 7.23 -6.52 -17.24
CA VAL A 31 5.94 -7.16 -17.53
C VAL A 31 5.55 -7.00 -19.01
N SER A 32 5.84 -5.84 -19.61
CA SER A 32 5.56 -5.56 -21.03
C SER A 32 6.26 -6.50 -22.00
N THR A 33 7.39 -7.10 -21.60
CA THR A 33 8.12 -8.09 -22.43
C THR A 33 7.40 -9.44 -22.51
N ARG A 34 6.49 -9.73 -21.57
CA ARG A 34 5.78 -11.02 -21.48
C ARG A 34 4.28 -10.92 -21.71
N VAL A 35 3.71 -9.73 -21.57
CA VAL A 35 2.27 -9.49 -21.70
C VAL A 35 2.02 -8.42 -22.74
N LYS A 36 1.18 -8.75 -23.73
CA LYS A 36 0.75 -7.80 -24.77
C LYS A 36 -0.51 -7.07 -24.30
N LYS A 37 -0.48 -5.74 -24.34
CA LYS A 37 -1.65 -4.89 -24.07
C LYS A 37 -2.78 -5.22 -25.05
N ALA A 38 -3.97 -5.45 -24.53
CA ALA A 38 -5.16 -5.70 -25.36
C ALA A 38 -5.53 -4.46 -26.19
N ARG A 39 -5.96 -4.69 -27.44
CA ARG A 39 -6.44 -3.66 -28.36
C ARG A 39 -7.81 -3.11 -27.92
N GLY A 40 -8.20 -1.97 -28.49
CA GLY A 40 -9.48 -1.32 -28.21
C GLY A 40 -9.41 -0.22 -27.14
N SER A 41 -10.51 0.51 -27.00
CA SER A 41 -10.69 1.56 -25.98
C SER A 41 -10.95 0.95 -24.60
N THR A 42 -10.72 1.77 -23.57
CA THR A 42 -11.13 1.45 -22.20
C THR A 42 -12.65 1.33 -22.13
N ALA A 43 -13.15 0.31 -21.46
CA ALA A 43 -14.57 0.11 -21.20
C ALA A 43 -15.11 1.15 -20.21
N ASP A 44 -16.42 1.41 -20.27
CA ASP A 44 -17.10 2.27 -19.30
C ASP A 44 -17.24 1.55 -17.96
N ILE A 45 -16.29 1.80 -17.06
CA ILE A 45 -16.19 1.11 -15.77
C ILE A 45 -17.37 1.46 -14.87
N VAL A 46 -17.79 2.73 -14.84
CA VAL A 46 -18.92 3.17 -14.00
C VAL A 46 -20.20 2.47 -14.45
N LYS A 47 -20.46 2.41 -15.76
CA LYS A 47 -21.62 1.70 -16.30
C LYS A 47 -21.56 0.22 -15.97
N ILE A 48 -20.42 -0.45 -16.16
CA ILE A 48 -20.25 -1.87 -15.84
C ILE A 48 -20.58 -2.13 -14.37
N LEU A 49 -19.99 -1.36 -13.44
CA LEU A 49 -20.18 -1.55 -12.00
C LEU A 49 -21.65 -1.38 -11.59
N ARG A 50 -22.34 -0.40 -12.18
CA ARG A 50 -23.78 -0.16 -11.94
C ARG A 50 -24.64 -1.27 -12.53
N ASP A 51 -24.41 -1.66 -13.79
CA ASP A 51 -25.20 -2.68 -14.50
C ASP A 51 -25.10 -4.06 -13.82
N THR A 52 -23.94 -4.37 -13.23
CA THR A 52 -23.74 -5.64 -12.52
C THR A 52 -24.17 -5.60 -11.04
N GLY A 53 -24.60 -4.44 -10.53
CA GLY A 53 -24.93 -4.28 -9.11
C GLY A 53 -23.74 -4.56 -8.20
N THR A 54 -22.54 -4.09 -8.58
CA THR A 54 -21.31 -4.37 -7.81
C THR A 54 -21.31 -3.62 -6.49
N ASP A 55 -21.07 -4.33 -5.39
CA ASP A 55 -20.90 -3.70 -4.07
C ASP A 55 -19.43 -3.34 -3.76
N VAL A 56 -18.50 -4.24 -4.08
CA VAL A 56 -17.09 -4.12 -3.67
C VAL A 56 -16.17 -4.39 -4.86
N VAL A 57 -15.20 -3.51 -5.06
CA VAL A 57 -14.16 -3.64 -6.07
C VAL A 57 -12.82 -3.93 -5.40
N VAL A 58 -12.13 -4.97 -5.88
CA VAL A 58 -10.81 -5.38 -5.39
C VAL A 58 -9.73 -5.01 -6.41
N ASN A 59 -8.70 -4.32 -5.96
CA ASN A 59 -7.61 -3.84 -6.80
C ASN A 59 -6.35 -4.69 -6.67
N TYR A 60 -6.03 -5.45 -7.72
CA TYR A 60 -4.82 -6.27 -7.86
C TYR A 60 -3.88 -5.80 -9.00
N LEU A 61 -3.87 -4.50 -9.35
CA LEU A 61 -2.92 -4.02 -10.37
C LEU A 61 -1.46 -4.25 -9.92
N PRO A 62 -0.50 -4.23 -10.87
CA PRO A 62 0.91 -4.35 -10.51
C PRO A 62 1.42 -3.24 -9.58
N VAL A 63 2.53 -3.53 -8.93
CA VAL A 63 3.23 -2.56 -8.07
C VAL A 63 3.71 -1.37 -8.88
N GLY A 64 3.58 -0.18 -8.30
CA GLY A 64 3.95 1.09 -8.93
C GLY A 64 2.87 1.66 -9.85
N SER A 65 1.67 1.07 -9.89
CA SER A 65 0.55 1.54 -10.72
C SER A 65 -0.31 2.58 -10.00
N GLU A 66 0.30 3.71 -9.64
CA GLU A 66 -0.34 4.77 -8.87
C GLU A 66 -1.40 5.53 -9.67
N MET A 67 -1.09 5.92 -10.91
CA MET A 67 -2.02 6.64 -11.77
C MET A 67 -3.23 5.77 -12.10
N ALA A 68 -2.99 4.50 -12.44
CA ALA A 68 -4.07 3.54 -12.66
C ALA A 68 -4.94 3.40 -11.41
N THR A 69 -4.33 3.20 -10.24
CA THR A 69 -5.07 3.04 -8.97
C THR A 69 -5.93 4.27 -8.66
N LYS A 70 -5.38 5.49 -8.76
CA LYS A 70 -6.13 6.73 -8.53
C LYS A 70 -7.31 6.85 -9.49
N TRP A 71 -7.09 6.56 -10.78
CA TRP A 71 -8.13 6.58 -11.80
C TRP A 71 -9.26 5.59 -11.48
N TYR A 72 -8.94 4.33 -11.13
CA TYR A 72 -9.97 3.35 -10.75
C TYR A 72 -10.71 3.74 -9.47
N VAL A 73 -10.01 4.30 -8.47
CA VAL A 73 -10.67 4.77 -7.25
C VAL A 73 -11.75 5.80 -7.58
N GLU A 74 -11.47 6.75 -8.49
CA GLU A 74 -12.48 7.72 -8.92
C GLU A 74 -13.71 7.04 -9.57
N GLN A 75 -13.49 6.05 -10.44
CA GLN A 75 -14.61 5.32 -11.09
C GLN A 75 -15.44 4.52 -10.08
N VAL A 76 -14.78 3.88 -9.11
CA VAL A 76 -15.44 3.05 -8.08
C VAL A 76 -16.26 3.93 -7.14
N LEU A 77 -15.71 5.08 -6.74
CA LEU A 77 -16.44 6.06 -5.92
C LEU A 77 -17.63 6.66 -6.66
N GLU A 78 -17.51 6.93 -7.97
CA GLU A 78 -18.63 7.41 -8.79
C GLU A 78 -19.73 6.35 -8.96
N ALA A 79 -19.36 5.06 -9.00
CA ALA A 79 -20.31 3.95 -9.02
C ALA A 79 -20.99 3.70 -7.66
N GLY A 80 -20.47 4.26 -6.58
CA GLY A 80 -20.99 4.05 -5.22
C GLY A 80 -20.55 2.72 -4.59
N CYS A 81 -19.51 2.10 -5.12
CA CYS A 81 -18.99 0.82 -4.61
C CYS A 81 -17.93 1.05 -3.52
N ALA A 82 -17.77 0.07 -2.64
CA ALA A 82 -16.62 0.00 -1.74
C ALA A 82 -15.35 -0.43 -2.50
N PHE A 83 -14.18 -0.08 -1.96
CA PHE A 83 -12.89 -0.35 -2.60
C PHE A 83 -11.92 -1.05 -1.64
N VAL A 84 -11.36 -2.18 -2.06
CA VAL A 84 -10.30 -2.90 -1.35
C VAL A 84 -9.02 -2.82 -2.18
N ASN A 85 -8.03 -2.10 -1.67
CA ASN A 85 -6.73 -1.99 -2.32
C ASN A 85 -5.82 -3.15 -1.91
N CYS A 86 -5.26 -3.92 -2.85
CA CYS A 86 -4.30 -5.01 -2.55
C CYS A 86 -2.88 -4.74 -3.09
N ILE A 87 -2.67 -3.59 -3.72
CA ILE A 87 -1.36 -3.13 -4.20
C ILE A 87 -0.64 -2.45 -3.05
N PRO A 88 0.69 -2.49 -2.94
CA PRO A 88 1.47 -1.68 -1.99
C PRO A 88 1.44 -0.16 -2.25
N VAL A 89 0.30 0.42 -2.63
CA VAL A 89 0.03 1.84 -2.39
C VAL A 89 -0.54 1.97 -0.98
N PHE A 90 0.12 1.31 -0.03
CA PHE A 90 -0.43 0.78 1.21
C PHE A 90 -1.42 -0.39 0.97
N ILE A 91 -1.38 -1.40 1.84
CA ILE A 91 -2.49 -2.34 2.13
C ILE A 91 -2.46 -3.71 1.41
N ALA A 92 -1.74 -4.70 2.00
CA ALA A 92 -2.07 -6.15 2.04
C ALA A 92 -0.94 -6.96 2.72
N SER A 93 -1.24 -7.82 3.69
CA SER A 93 -0.29 -8.61 4.52
C SER A 93 0.55 -9.62 3.70
N GLN A 94 1.80 -9.87 4.12
CA GLN A 94 2.63 -10.97 3.60
C GLN A 94 3.13 -11.78 4.80
N PRO A 95 3.11 -13.12 4.72
CA PRO A 95 3.32 -14.01 5.87
C PRO A 95 4.75 -13.90 6.44
N SER A 96 5.74 -13.55 5.61
CA SER A 96 7.13 -13.43 6.08
C SER A 96 7.36 -12.20 6.95
N THR A 97 6.64 -11.10 6.68
CA THR A 97 6.76 -9.87 7.48
C THR A 97 6.14 -10.05 8.86
N ILE A 98 5.03 -10.80 8.99
CA ILE A 98 4.45 -11.07 10.32
C ILE A 98 5.34 -11.98 11.15
N VAL A 99 5.92 -13.04 10.58
CA VAL A 99 6.89 -13.90 11.28
C VAL A 99 8.07 -13.06 11.78
N HIS A 100 8.63 -12.19 10.94
CA HIS A 100 9.70 -11.30 11.35
C HIS A 100 9.27 -10.37 12.49
N ARG A 101 8.10 -9.71 12.39
CA ARG A 101 7.56 -8.84 13.45
C ARG A 101 7.36 -9.57 14.78
N VAL A 102 6.83 -10.79 14.76
CA VAL A 102 6.62 -11.61 15.96
C VAL A 102 7.95 -11.97 16.60
N LEU A 103 8.95 -12.40 15.83
CA LEU A 103 10.29 -12.70 16.34
C LEU A 103 10.98 -11.45 16.90
N THR A 104 10.90 -10.31 16.20
CA THR A 104 11.42 -9.01 16.67
C THR A 104 10.75 -8.58 17.98
N THR A 105 9.43 -8.74 18.07
CA THR A 105 8.66 -8.42 19.29
C THR A 105 9.08 -9.31 20.44
N LEU A 106 9.24 -10.62 20.19
CA LEU A 106 9.69 -11.58 21.19
C LEU A 106 11.10 -11.26 21.71
N PHE A 107 12.03 -10.85 20.83
CA PHE A 107 13.36 -10.39 21.24
C PHE A 107 13.24 -9.25 22.25
N ARG A 108 12.50 -8.18 21.88
CA ARG A 108 12.26 -7.02 22.74
C ARG A 108 11.64 -7.41 24.07
N GLU A 109 10.56 -8.18 24.06
CA GLU A 109 9.81 -8.58 25.27
C GLU A 109 10.62 -9.48 26.22
N ARG A 110 11.61 -10.21 25.70
CA ARG A 110 12.51 -11.04 26.51
C ARG A 110 13.80 -10.33 26.90
N GLY A 111 13.93 -9.04 26.60
CA GLY A 111 15.14 -8.25 26.90
C GLY A 111 16.34 -8.60 26.03
N VAL A 112 16.12 -9.21 24.86
CA VAL A 112 17.15 -9.45 23.85
C VAL A 112 17.21 -8.24 22.93
N ARG A 113 18.35 -7.55 22.93
CA ARG A 113 18.58 -6.44 22.01
C ARG A 113 18.82 -7.02 20.62
N LEU A 114 17.97 -6.69 19.64
CA LEU A 114 18.24 -6.96 18.23
C LEU A 114 19.35 -6.01 17.75
N ASP A 115 20.40 -6.57 17.15
CA ASP A 115 21.55 -5.82 16.64
C ASP A 115 21.54 -5.72 15.12
N ARG A 116 21.22 -6.82 14.43
CA ARG A 116 21.15 -6.88 12.96
C ARG A 116 20.03 -7.80 12.52
N THR A 117 19.43 -7.51 11.37
CA THR A 117 18.42 -8.38 10.77
C THR A 117 18.36 -8.26 9.25
N TYR A 118 18.01 -9.36 8.59
CA TYR A 118 17.56 -9.30 7.22
C TYR A 118 16.31 -10.15 6.98
N GLN A 119 15.58 -9.80 5.93
CA GLN A 119 14.53 -10.59 5.34
C GLN A 119 14.65 -10.55 3.82
N LEU A 120 15.12 -11.67 3.25
CA LEU A 120 15.27 -11.88 1.82
C LEU A 120 14.02 -12.58 1.29
N ASN A 121 13.36 -12.02 0.27
CA ASN A 121 12.16 -12.61 -0.31
C ASN A 121 12.34 -12.81 -1.81
N PHE A 122 12.07 -13.99 -2.33
CA PHE A 122 12.10 -14.26 -3.77
C PHE A 122 10.99 -15.21 -4.20
N GLY A 123 10.62 -15.16 -5.48
CA GLY A 123 9.51 -15.91 -6.04
C GLY A 123 9.53 -15.92 -7.57
N GLY A 124 8.61 -16.64 -8.21
CA GLY A 124 8.62 -16.89 -9.66
C GLY A 124 7.39 -16.38 -10.43
N ASN A 125 6.52 -15.58 -9.81
CA ASN A 125 5.33 -15.02 -10.45
C ASN A 125 5.62 -13.65 -11.09
N MET A 126 4.61 -13.07 -11.75
CA MET A 126 4.75 -11.76 -12.38
C MET A 126 4.83 -10.60 -11.40
N ASP A 127 4.37 -10.74 -10.15
CA ASP A 127 4.58 -9.72 -9.12
C ASP A 127 6.09 -9.62 -8.80
N PHE A 128 6.76 -10.74 -8.54
CA PHE A 128 8.22 -10.78 -8.38
C PHE A 128 8.98 -10.35 -9.63
N TYR A 129 8.51 -10.72 -10.82
CA TYR A 129 9.13 -10.28 -12.06
C TYR A 129 9.02 -8.75 -12.26
N ASN A 130 7.87 -8.16 -11.90
CA ASN A 130 7.68 -6.71 -11.90
C ASN A 130 8.59 -6.02 -10.88
N MET A 131 8.90 -6.70 -9.76
CA MET A 131 9.80 -6.20 -8.72
C MET A 131 11.28 -6.16 -9.13
N LEU A 132 11.68 -6.73 -10.27
CA LEU A 132 13.04 -6.50 -10.80
C LEU A 132 13.27 -5.03 -11.19
N GLU A 133 12.19 -4.28 -11.43
CA GLU A 133 12.23 -2.83 -11.65
C GLU A 133 12.38 -2.09 -10.31
N ARG A 134 13.63 -1.84 -9.89
CA ARG A 134 13.93 -1.25 -8.58
C ARG A 134 13.24 0.08 -8.32
N GLU A 135 13.06 0.92 -9.34
CA GLU A 135 12.36 2.21 -9.24
C GLU A 135 10.91 2.06 -8.73
N ARG A 136 10.26 0.92 -9.00
CA ARG A 136 8.90 0.63 -8.53
C ARG A 136 8.85 0.11 -7.09
N LEU A 137 9.99 -0.08 -6.43
CA LEU A 137 10.08 -0.75 -5.14
C LEU A 137 10.22 0.15 -3.92
N GLU A 138 10.47 1.45 -4.10
CA GLU A 138 10.75 2.36 -2.98
C GLU A 138 9.66 2.28 -1.89
N SER A 139 8.39 2.37 -2.27
CA SER A 139 7.25 2.25 -1.36
C SER A 139 7.17 0.88 -0.66
N LYS A 140 7.57 -0.22 -1.33
CA LYS A 140 7.59 -1.57 -0.71
C LYS A 140 8.74 -1.72 0.29
N LYS A 141 9.92 -1.16 0.00
CA LYS A 141 11.07 -1.21 0.91
C LYS A 141 10.77 -0.44 2.18
N ILE A 142 10.24 0.78 2.05
CA ILE A 142 9.84 1.63 3.17
C ILE A 142 8.77 0.94 4.03
N SER A 143 7.69 0.45 3.42
CA SER A 143 6.58 -0.17 4.17
C SER A 143 7.00 -1.45 4.90
N LYS A 144 7.88 -2.29 4.31
CA LYS A 144 8.32 -3.53 4.95
C LYS A 144 9.34 -3.29 6.06
N THR A 145 10.31 -2.40 5.84
CA THR A 145 11.28 -2.04 6.87
C THR A 145 10.56 -1.38 8.06
N GLY A 146 9.66 -0.43 7.80
CA GLY A 146 8.87 0.25 8.83
C GLY A 146 7.98 -0.69 9.64
N ALA A 147 7.42 -1.73 9.01
CA ALA A 147 6.61 -2.73 9.72
C ALA A 147 7.42 -3.51 10.78
N VAL A 148 8.71 -3.76 10.53
CA VAL A 148 9.61 -4.44 11.49
C VAL A 148 10.14 -3.46 12.53
N THR A 149 10.65 -2.29 12.10
CA THR A 149 11.25 -1.31 13.03
C THR A 149 10.23 -0.70 13.97
N SER A 150 8.96 -0.58 13.58
CA SER A 150 7.87 -0.15 14.47
C SER A 150 7.61 -1.07 15.66
N GLN A 151 8.18 -2.28 15.66
CA GLN A 151 8.10 -3.20 16.80
C GLN A 151 9.22 -2.98 17.81
N LEU A 152 10.21 -2.12 17.51
CA LEU A 152 11.30 -1.78 18.43
C LEU A 152 11.01 -0.43 19.09
N ASP A 153 11.48 -0.27 20.32
CA ASP A 153 11.47 0.97 21.10
C ASP A 153 12.74 1.81 20.89
N TYR A 154 13.64 1.36 20.00
CA TYR A 154 14.87 2.03 19.61
C TYR A 154 15.12 1.94 18.10
N ALA A 155 15.98 2.82 17.59
CA ALA A 155 16.38 2.82 16.19
C ALA A 155 17.55 1.85 15.92
N LEU A 156 17.44 1.08 14.84
CA LEU A 156 18.56 0.33 14.27
C LEU A 156 19.29 1.18 13.22
N PRO A 157 20.63 1.08 13.12
CA PRO A 157 21.36 1.66 12.00
C PRO A 157 20.83 1.14 10.65
N ALA A 158 20.85 1.98 9.61
CA ALA A 158 20.25 1.64 8.32
C ALA A 158 20.94 0.42 7.66
N GLU A 159 22.24 0.26 7.89
CA GLU A 159 23.06 -0.86 7.44
C GLU A 159 22.79 -2.17 8.20
N ALA A 160 22.19 -2.08 9.39
CA ALA A 160 21.87 -3.23 10.23
C ALA A 160 20.52 -3.87 9.89
N ILE A 161 19.76 -3.31 8.95
CA ILE A 161 18.45 -3.82 8.53
C ILE A 161 18.34 -3.92 7.00
N HIS A 162 18.04 -5.13 6.52
CA HIS A 162 17.82 -5.36 5.10
C HIS A 162 16.53 -6.12 4.83
N VAL A 163 15.47 -5.41 4.40
CA VAL A 163 14.16 -6.02 4.12
C VAL A 163 13.69 -5.61 2.72
N GLY A 164 13.43 -6.60 1.86
CA GLY A 164 12.98 -6.30 0.49
C GLY A 164 12.71 -7.54 -0.35
N PRO A 165 12.12 -7.38 -1.55
CA PRO A 165 12.25 -8.39 -2.60
C PRO A 165 13.72 -8.47 -3.01
N SER A 166 14.20 -9.70 -3.15
CA SER A 166 15.60 -10.00 -3.41
C SER A 166 15.81 -10.42 -4.86
N ASP A 167 14.97 -11.31 -5.38
CA ASP A 167 15.16 -11.87 -6.72
C ASP A 167 13.90 -12.52 -7.32
N TYR A 168 13.99 -12.88 -8.61
CA TYR A 168 13.02 -13.64 -9.38
C TYR A 168 13.58 -15.01 -9.78
N VAL A 169 12.94 -16.07 -9.31
CA VAL A 169 13.35 -17.47 -9.56
C VAL A 169 12.23 -18.20 -10.33
N PRO A 170 12.34 -18.35 -11.67
CA PRO A 170 11.22 -18.76 -12.52
C PRO A 170 10.51 -20.06 -12.12
N TRP A 171 11.28 -21.07 -11.71
CA TRP A 171 10.74 -22.40 -11.39
C TRP A 171 9.94 -22.43 -10.08
N LEU A 172 10.04 -21.39 -9.24
CA LEU A 172 9.19 -21.27 -8.06
C LEU A 172 7.73 -21.04 -8.42
N THR A 173 7.43 -20.55 -9.63
CA THR A 173 6.07 -20.16 -10.03
C THR A 173 5.47 -19.19 -9.00
N ASP A 174 4.26 -19.40 -8.51
CA ASP A 174 3.66 -18.55 -7.46
C ASP A 174 4.15 -18.86 -6.04
N ARG A 175 5.10 -19.79 -5.86
CA ARG A 175 5.76 -19.96 -4.57
C ARG A 175 6.64 -18.75 -4.28
N LYS A 176 6.64 -18.38 -3.01
CA LYS A 176 7.51 -17.39 -2.42
C LYS A 176 8.29 -18.02 -1.29
N TRP A 177 9.60 -17.82 -1.31
CA TRP A 177 10.48 -18.18 -0.22
C TRP A 177 10.94 -16.92 0.49
N ALA A 178 11.05 -17.01 1.81
CA ALA A 178 11.61 -15.98 2.66
C ALA A 178 12.66 -16.56 3.59
N TYR A 179 13.83 -15.93 3.62
CA TYR A 179 14.88 -16.18 4.60
C TYR A 179 14.93 -14.99 5.54
N ILE A 180 14.79 -15.26 6.83
CA ILE A 180 14.74 -14.27 7.90
C ILE A 180 15.89 -14.59 8.85
N ARG A 181 16.72 -13.61 9.17
CA ARG A 181 17.80 -13.74 10.14
C ARG A 181 17.74 -12.60 11.13
N LEU A 182 17.78 -12.92 12.41
CA LEU A 182 17.88 -11.98 13.51
C LEU A 182 19.15 -12.30 14.30
N GLU A 183 19.98 -11.30 14.53
CA GLU A 183 21.15 -11.37 15.40
C GLU A 183 20.94 -10.40 16.55
N GLY A 184 21.02 -10.89 17.77
CA GLY A 184 20.84 -10.08 18.96
C GLY A 184 21.82 -10.42 20.08
N THR A 185 21.81 -9.57 21.09
CA THR A 185 22.66 -9.66 22.27
C THR A 185 21.80 -9.89 23.51
N THR A 186 22.19 -10.88 24.30
CA THR A 186 21.50 -11.30 25.54
C THR A 186 22.31 -10.91 26.78
N PHE A 187 21.92 -11.43 27.94
CA PHE A 187 22.63 -11.23 29.21
C PHE A 187 24.12 -11.56 29.07
N GLY A 188 24.98 -10.72 29.66
CA GLY A 188 26.43 -10.89 29.59
C GLY A 188 27.05 -10.61 28.22
N ASN A 189 26.35 -9.87 27.35
CA ASN A 189 26.74 -9.60 25.96
C ASN A 189 26.90 -10.88 25.12
N VAL A 190 26.19 -11.95 25.48
CA VAL A 190 26.25 -13.22 24.76
C VAL A 190 25.39 -13.15 23.49
N PRO A 191 25.95 -13.49 22.31
CA PRO A 191 25.20 -13.43 21.06
C PRO A 191 24.11 -14.52 21.00
N LEU A 192 22.95 -14.14 20.47
CA LEU A 192 21.83 -15.02 20.15
C LEU A 192 21.44 -14.79 18.70
N ASN A 193 21.39 -15.87 17.92
CA ASN A 193 21.02 -15.81 16.51
C ASN A 193 19.79 -16.67 16.26
N VAL A 194 18.87 -16.16 15.45
CA VAL A 194 17.73 -16.91 14.93
C VAL A 194 17.75 -16.82 13.41
N GLU A 195 17.61 -17.96 12.76
CA GLU A 195 17.41 -18.04 11.31
C GLU A 195 16.17 -18.87 11.02
N ALA A 196 15.33 -18.36 10.11
CA ALA A 196 14.08 -18.98 9.73
C ALA A 196 13.93 -18.95 8.20
N LYS A 197 13.52 -20.09 7.65
CA LYS A 197 13.07 -20.21 6.26
C LYS A 197 11.57 -20.43 6.25
N MET A 198 10.86 -19.68 5.42
CA MET A 198 9.43 -19.84 5.22
C MET A 198 9.12 -20.02 3.73
N GLU A 199 8.36 -21.06 3.41
CA GLU A 199 7.90 -21.38 2.07
C GLU A 199 6.38 -21.31 2.01
N VAL A 200 5.85 -20.54 1.07
CA VAL A 200 4.41 -20.37 0.89
C VAL A 200 4.06 -20.27 -0.58
N TRP A 201 2.80 -20.46 -0.90
CA TRP A 201 2.20 -19.98 -2.15
C TRP A 201 1.73 -18.54 -1.94
N ASP A 202 2.28 -17.58 -2.69
CA ASP A 202 2.12 -16.14 -2.43
C ASP A 202 0.67 -15.68 -2.64
N SER A 203 0.05 -16.04 -3.77
CA SER A 203 -1.30 -15.58 -4.09
C SER A 203 -2.37 -16.16 -3.15
N PRO A 204 -2.44 -17.49 -2.90
CA PRO A 204 -3.43 -18.08 -1.99
C PRO A 204 -3.28 -17.58 -0.54
N ASN A 205 -2.06 -17.23 -0.11
CA ASN A 205 -1.85 -16.73 1.24
C ASN A 205 -2.51 -15.36 1.49
N SER A 206 -2.78 -14.58 0.43
CA SER A 206 -3.53 -13.33 0.55
C SER A 206 -5.04 -13.50 0.38
N ALA A 207 -5.49 -14.59 -0.28
CA ALA A 207 -6.88 -14.78 -0.64
C ALA A 207 -7.81 -14.79 0.59
N GLY A 208 -7.43 -15.47 1.67
CA GLY A 208 -8.21 -15.48 2.92
C GLY A 208 -8.37 -14.09 3.54
N VAL A 209 -7.28 -13.30 3.56
CA VAL A 209 -7.28 -11.92 4.08
C VAL A 209 -8.18 -11.02 3.23
N VAL A 210 -8.14 -11.18 1.90
CA VAL A 210 -8.96 -10.37 0.99
C VAL A 210 -10.43 -10.75 1.07
N ILE A 211 -10.77 -12.02 1.30
CA ILE A 211 -12.16 -12.44 1.57
C ILE A 211 -12.71 -11.66 2.78
N ASP A 212 -11.96 -11.59 3.88
CA ASP A 212 -12.40 -10.85 5.06
C ASP A 212 -12.44 -9.34 4.83
N ALA A 213 -11.50 -8.79 4.05
CA ALA A 213 -11.50 -7.38 3.67
C ALA A 213 -12.75 -7.00 2.84
N VAL A 214 -13.12 -7.84 1.86
CA VAL A 214 -14.34 -7.67 1.05
C VAL A 214 -15.59 -7.72 1.92
N ARG A 215 -15.65 -8.67 2.87
CA ARG A 215 -16.77 -8.80 3.80
C ARG A 215 -16.89 -7.58 4.73
N CYS A 216 -15.77 -7.07 5.24
CA CYS A 216 -15.75 -5.85 6.05
C CYS A 216 -16.16 -4.62 5.24
N ALA A 217 -15.72 -4.52 3.98
CA ALA A 217 -16.11 -3.44 3.08
C ALA A 217 -17.61 -3.46 2.77
N LYS A 218 -18.18 -4.65 2.51
CA LYS A 218 -19.62 -4.83 2.31
C LYS A 218 -20.42 -4.47 3.57
N LEU A 219 -19.95 -4.92 4.73
CA LEU A 219 -20.58 -4.61 6.02
C LEU A 219 -20.56 -3.10 6.31
N ALA A 220 -19.48 -2.40 5.98
CA ALA A 220 -19.43 -0.94 6.08
C ALA A 220 -20.43 -0.26 5.14
N LEU A 221 -20.52 -0.75 3.89
CA LEU A 221 -21.47 -0.25 2.90
C LEU A 221 -22.93 -0.40 3.39
N ASP A 222 -23.27 -1.56 3.94
CA ASP A 222 -24.60 -1.84 4.50
C ASP A 222 -24.95 -0.96 5.70
N ARG A 223 -23.94 -0.54 6.46
CA ARG A 223 -24.08 0.41 7.58
C ARG A 223 -24.01 1.88 7.14
N GLY A 224 -23.90 2.17 5.84
CA GLY A 224 -23.70 3.54 5.34
C GLY A 224 -22.41 4.20 5.84
N THR A 225 -21.41 3.40 6.23
CA THR A 225 -20.12 3.87 6.76
C THR A 225 -19.13 4.06 5.63
N GLY A 226 -18.67 5.30 5.43
CA GLY A 226 -17.65 5.65 4.45
C GLY A 226 -16.27 5.91 5.06
N GLY A 227 -15.27 6.06 4.19
CA GLY A 227 -13.89 6.34 4.59
C GLY A 227 -13.08 5.08 4.97
N PRO A 228 -11.81 5.25 5.37
CA PRO A 228 -10.96 4.14 5.75
C PRO A 228 -11.48 3.40 6.99
N LEU A 229 -11.62 2.08 6.88
CA LEU A 229 -12.04 1.22 7.99
C LEU A 229 -10.85 0.95 8.91
N GLU A 230 -10.60 1.79 9.93
CA GLU A 230 -9.38 1.72 10.74
C GLU A 230 -9.09 0.35 11.35
N GLY A 231 -10.06 -0.27 12.03
CA GLY A 231 -9.90 -1.59 12.65
C GLY A 231 -9.59 -2.70 11.63
N PRO A 232 -10.43 -2.91 10.61
CA PRO A 232 -10.14 -3.85 9.53
C PRO A 232 -8.82 -3.57 8.80
N ALA A 233 -8.51 -2.30 8.51
CA ALA A 233 -7.25 -1.93 7.88
C ALA A 233 -6.05 -2.26 8.77
N ALA A 234 -6.12 -2.01 10.07
CA ALA A 234 -5.04 -2.31 11.01
C ALA A 234 -4.67 -3.79 11.04
N TYR A 235 -5.66 -4.68 10.93
CA TYR A 235 -5.42 -6.11 11.05
C TYR A 235 -5.10 -6.79 9.72
N LEU A 236 -5.80 -6.41 8.65
CA LEU A 236 -5.72 -7.11 7.36
C LEU A 236 -4.56 -6.59 6.49
N MET A 237 -3.99 -5.43 6.84
CA MET A 237 -3.21 -4.62 5.90
C MET A 237 -1.87 -4.19 6.51
N LYS A 238 -0.79 -4.19 5.71
CA LYS A 238 0.57 -3.85 6.20
C LYS A 238 0.77 -2.42 6.66
N THR A 239 0.04 -1.50 6.06
CA THR A 239 0.20 -0.08 6.29
C THR A 239 -1.17 0.55 6.44
N PRO A 240 -1.80 0.32 7.59
CA PRO A 240 -3.04 0.99 7.92
C PRO A 240 -2.83 2.50 8.07
N PRO A 241 -3.92 3.30 8.06
CA PRO A 241 -3.86 4.72 8.42
C PRO A 241 -3.22 4.96 9.80
N ARG A 242 -3.38 4.00 10.72
CA ARG A 242 -2.77 4.01 12.05
C ARG A 242 -2.24 2.62 12.40
N GLN A 243 -0.97 2.56 12.79
CA GLN A 243 -0.31 1.32 13.19
C GLN A 243 -0.73 0.91 14.61
N TYR A 244 -0.95 -0.39 14.79
CA TYR A 244 -1.28 -1.03 16.06
C TYR A 244 -0.44 -2.30 16.21
N THR A 245 -0.31 -2.80 17.44
CA THR A 245 0.13 -4.19 17.64
C THR A 245 -0.91 -5.15 17.06
N ASP A 246 -0.50 -6.35 16.66
CA ASP A 246 -1.40 -7.29 15.98
C ASP A 246 -2.60 -7.69 16.88
N ASP A 247 -2.40 -7.82 18.20
CA ASP A 247 -3.46 -8.11 19.18
C ASP A 247 -4.46 -6.95 19.34
N GLN A 248 -3.98 -5.71 19.30
CA GLN A 248 -4.85 -4.53 19.30
C GLN A 248 -5.65 -4.45 18.00
N ALA A 249 -4.99 -4.63 16.86
CA ALA A 249 -5.62 -4.63 15.55
C ALA A 249 -6.71 -5.71 15.45
N ARG A 250 -6.44 -6.92 15.97
CA ARG A 250 -7.42 -8.01 16.02
C ARG A 250 -8.66 -7.61 16.81
N ARG A 251 -8.50 -7.06 18.01
CA ARG A 251 -9.62 -6.60 18.84
C ARG A 251 -10.47 -5.55 18.12
N LEU A 252 -9.83 -4.56 17.48
CA LEU A 252 -10.53 -3.54 16.71
C LEU A 252 -11.32 -4.10 15.53
N LEU A 253 -10.81 -5.15 14.86
CA LEU A 253 -11.54 -5.86 13.83
C LEU A 253 -12.75 -6.60 14.40
N GLU A 254 -12.59 -7.36 15.48
CA GLU A 254 -13.69 -8.10 16.12
C GLU A 254 -14.79 -7.14 16.62
N GLU A 255 -14.41 -6.01 17.21
CA GLU A 255 -15.34 -4.94 17.61
C GLU A 255 -16.07 -4.36 16.39
N PHE A 256 -15.38 -4.12 15.28
CA PHE A 256 -16.00 -3.65 14.05
C PHE A 256 -17.02 -4.67 13.51
N ILE A 257 -16.70 -5.95 13.54
CA ILE A 257 -17.61 -7.02 13.09
C ILE A 257 -18.81 -7.12 14.03
N GLY A 258 -18.58 -7.15 15.34
CA GLY A 258 -19.61 -7.37 16.37
C GLY A 258 -20.58 -6.21 16.62
N ARG A 259 -20.30 -4.99 16.13
CA ARG A 259 -21.22 -3.84 16.27
C ARG A 259 -22.55 -4.09 15.54
N SER A 260 -23.66 -3.80 16.23
CA SER A 260 -24.98 -3.76 15.59
C SER A 260 -25.12 -2.48 14.75
N ALA A 261 -25.96 -2.50 13.70
CA ALA A 261 -26.17 -1.36 12.81
C ALA A 261 -26.62 -0.07 13.53
N ASP A 262 -27.23 -0.20 14.71
CA ASP A 262 -27.77 0.91 15.52
C ASP A 262 -26.76 1.53 16.51
N SER A 263 -25.53 1.01 16.62
CA SER A 263 -24.53 1.58 17.52
C SER A 263 -23.80 2.76 16.85
N PRO A 264 -23.92 4.00 17.37
CA PRO A 264 -23.22 5.14 16.80
C PRO A 264 -21.70 4.93 16.89
N MET A 265 -21.00 5.24 15.80
CA MET A 265 -19.55 5.26 15.80
C MET A 265 -19.05 6.31 16.81
N PRO A 266 -17.99 6.05 17.58
CA PRO A 266 -17.28 7.11 18.27
C PRO A 266 -16.83 8.11 17.20
N SER A 267 -17.27 9.36 17.33
CA SER A 267 -16.94 10.41 16.37
C SER A 267 -15.43 10.55 16.27
N THR A 268 -14.84 10.18 15.14
CA THR A 268 -13.50 10.63 14.78
C THR A 268 -13.62 12.12 14.46
N SER A 269 -13.38 12.96 15.46
CA SER A 269 -13.33 14.41 15.29
C SER A 269 -12.08 14.78 14.50
N THR A 270 -12.14 14.67 13.19
CA THR A 270 -11.33 15.48 12.29
C THR A 270 -12.28 16.07 11.25
N SER A 271 -12.69 17.30 11.52
CA SER A 271 -13.41 18.13 10.57
C SER A 271 -12.60 18.24 9.28
N VAL A 272 -12.96 17.46 8.26
CA VAL A 272 -12.68 17.85 6.87
C VAL A 272 -13.59 19.05 6.61
N PRO A 273 -13.06 20.27 6.34
CA PRO A 273 -13.91 21.40 6.12
C PRO A 273 -14.80 21.14 4.91
N ALA A 274 -16.11 21.19 5.15
CA ALA A 274 -17.13 20.99 4.15
C ALA A 274 -16.81 21.79 2.88
N ARG A 275 -17.03 21.16 1.73
CA ARG A 275 -16.87 21.59 0.32
C ARG A 275 -17.46 22.98 -0.06
N ARG A 276 -17.90 23.81 0.88
CA ARG A 276 -18.42 25.17 0.66
C ARG A 276 -17.37 26.29 0.70
N ALA A 277 -16.14 26.03 1.18
CA ALA A 277 -15.10 27.07 1.29
C ALA A 277 -14.32 27.33 -0.02
N LEU A 278 -14.06 26.30 -0.83
CA LEU A 278 -13.24 26.45 -2.06
C LEU A 278 -13.97 27.21 -3.19
N HIS A 279 -15.30 27.15 -3.27
CA HIS A 279 -16.04 27.91 -4.28
C HIS A 279 -16.12 29.42 -4.00
N ARG A 280 -15.95 29.86 -2.74
CA ARG A 280 -15.92 31.29 -2.38
C ARG A 280 -14.57 31.94 -2.64
N LEU A 281 -13.47 31.20 -2.49
CA LEU A 281 -12.13 31.73 -2.77
C LEU A 281 -11.91 31.91 -4.27
N ALA A 282 -12.28 30.91 -5.09
CA ALA A 282 -12.12 30.97 -6.55
C ALA A 282 -12.92 32.11 -7.22
N ARG A 283 -14.09 32.48 -6.67
CA ARG A 283 -14.87 33.63 -7.16
C ARG A 283 -14.28 34.99 -6.76
N ARG A 284 -13.57 35.09 -5.63
CA ARG A 284 -12.93 36.34 -5.21
C ARG A 284 -11.67 36.65 -6.00
N THR A 285 -10.90 35.64 -6.39
CA THR A 285 -9.69 35.83 -7.21
C THR A 285 -10.03 36.17 -8.68
N ALA A 286 -11.09 35.58 -9.25
CA ALA A 286 -11.50 35.84 -10.63
C ALA A 286 -12.11 37.25 -10.86
N LEU A 287 -12.73 37.85 -9.84
CA LEU A 287 -13.31 39.20 -9.92
C LEU A 287 -12.30 40.33 -9.71
N ARG A 288 -11.11 40.05 -9.15
CA ARG A 288 -10.05 41.04 -8.94
C ARG A 288 -9.13 41.22 -10.17
N ALA A 289 -9.16 40.28 -11.12
CA ALA A 289 -8.33 40.28 -12.33
C ALA A 289 -8.97 41.01 -13.53
N ARG A 290 -10.13 41.66 -13.37
CA ARG A 290 -10.81 42.44 -14.42
C ARG A 290 -11.12 43.87 -13.97
N ARG A 291 -10.08 44.70 -13.84
CA ARG A 291 -10.21 46.17 -13.97
C ARG A 291 -8.95 46.72 -14.66
N PRO A 292 -9.08 47.49 -15.76
CA PRO A 292 -7.95 48.12 -16.41
C PRO A 292 -7.68 49.51 -15.80
N GLY A 293 -6.39 49.85 -15.65
CA GLY A 293 -5.91 51.24 -15.56
C GLY A 293 -5.43 51.71 -14.18
N GLY A 294 -4.20 52.26 -14.15
CA GLY A 294 -3.83 53.36 -13.26
C GLY A 294 -2.58 53.18 -12.39
N SER A 295 -1.45 53.71 -12.89
CA SER A 295 -0.29 54.29 -12.17
C SER A 295 0.53 53.44 -11.18
N GLN A 296 1.75 53.09 -11.61
CA GLN A 296 2.98 53.13 -10.79
C GLN A 296 3.48 54.59 -10.70
N PRO A 297 4.32 55.03 -9.72
CA PRO A 297 5.63 54.39 -9.50
C PRO A 297 6.25 54.48 -8.07
N GLU A 298 7.45 53.88 -7.98
CA GLU A 298 8.56 54.14 -7.05
C GLU A 298 8.51 53.65 -5.60
N SER A 299 9.23 52.54 -5.32
CA SER A 299 10.46 52.54 -4.50
C SER A 299 10.95 51.11 -4.23
N GLU A 300 12.27 50.97 -4.03
CA GLU A 300 12.98 49.80 -3.50
C GLU A 300 13.43 48.69 -4.46
N THR A 301 14.17 49.10 -5.49
CA THR A 301 15.32 48.36 -6.02
C THR A 301 16.52 48.60 -5.10
N ARG A 302 16.81 47.67 -4.18
CA ARG A 302 18.13 47.48 -3.54
C ARG A 302 18.04 46.27 -2.60
N LEU A 303 18.49 45.10 -3.08
CA LEU A 303 18.97 43.91 -2.35
C LEU A 303 18.89 42.69 -3.28
N ALA A 304 19.63 42.74 -4.40
CA ALA A 304 19.87 41.58 -5.27
C ALA A 304 21.02 41.84 -6.26
N ARG A 305 22.07 42.52 -5.79
CA ARG A 305 23.39 42.55 -6.41
C ARG A 305 24.36 42.55 -5.23
N ASP A 306 25.30 41.62 -5.27
CA ASP A 306 26.32 41.29 -4.26
C ASP A 306 26.10 39.89 -3.65
N ALA A 307 26.32 38.85 -4.47
CA ALA A 307 26.81 37.51 -4.04
C ALA A 307 27.10 36.58 -5.26
N GLU A 308 27.55 37.12 -6.38
CA GLU A 308 28.15 36.35 -7.49
C GLU A 308 29.53 36.95 -7.80
N ALA A 309 30.50 36.65 -6.95
CA ALA A 309 31.93 36.71 -7.22
C ALA A 309 32.68 36.26 -5.95
N GLU A 310 33.18 35.03 -5.96
CA GLU A 310 34.42 34.54 -5.31
C GLU A 310 34.40 33.00 -5.44
N ASP A 311 34.99 32.46 -6.51
CA ASP A 311 36.39 31.95 -6.59
C ASP A 311 36.42 30.47 -6.18
N GLU A 312 36.37 29.53 -7.13
CA GLU A 312 37.55 28.89 -7.74
C GLU A 312 38.70 28.56 -6.75
N GLY A 313 38.90 27.25 -6.53
CA GLY A 313 40.22 26.64 -6.41
C GLY A 313 40.76 26.31 -5.01
N SER A 314 40.90 25.00 -4.72
CA SER A 314 42.20 24.43 -4.32
C SER A 314 42.15 22.89 -4.17
N ALA A 315 43.10 22.25 -4.86
CA ALA A 315 43.73 20.93 -4.64
C ALA A 315 42.92 19.63 -4.75
#